data_AF-A0A317W683-F1
#
_entry.id   AF-A0A317W683-F1
#
_cell.length_a   1.000
_cell.length_b   1.000
_cell.length_c   1.000
_cell.angle_alpha   90.00
_cell.angle_beta   90.00
_cell.angle_gamma   90.00
#
_symmetry.space_group_name_H-M   'P 1'
#
loop_
_entity.id
_entity.type
_entity.pdbx_description
1 polymer ?
#
loop_
_entity_poly.entity_id
_entity_poly.type
_entity_poly.pdbx_seq_one_letter_code
_entity_poly.pdbx_strand_id
1 'polypeptide(L)'
;MRLPDISLLGFVIGLVVNQAAGAITDRFNLPSGSGSCASYSTLLDDYLVDTTTLINGMVTAMDLAVQVEDSEEKMVAQKFFNAYLAVLFHNQENVVDVYGNAGFSWDTIKSTITLLKAFVDTGDYPTFTRPPHLFCASYGQWFSWDSAVFDASGKEYKDANGQSQSIKDMYADSYEADKTRKPYWIPALKNYAFLQDVYDEDICATTKMIAVPGGYEKSEPLNGMAAPGHDKKTVVQKTDDADTAASATKDAKEVSELILYEALADSILLCPRVLTTADEDTYSLLKDVPYVKPDSTTKQLSQLLPQSANLFHELIHVVTFWREETETTSSKRLLGRASDFQYDLWECLKLASTPTTYGTAPINVESYTYFAMAWWYYRNDWSGQEPVAFYYGLPEEVIWPESEPESDDDGGGGDDGYGGDDGYGDDYVGSDGDDA
;
A
#
# COMPACT_ATOMS: atom_id res chain seq x y z
N MET A 1 13.49 6.70 60.65
CA MET A 1 14.53 6.31 59.67
C MET A 1 13.81 6.17 58.34
N ARG A 2 13.89 7.19 57.48
CA ARG A 2 13.27 7.19 56.14
C ARG A 2 14.21 6.43 55.21
N LEU A 3 13.69 5.43 54.51
CA LEU A 3 14.41 4.76 53.43
C LEU A 3 14.52 5.74 52.25
N PRO A 4 15.64 5.76 51.51
CA PRO A 4 15.77 6.61 50.33
C PRO A 4 14.96 6.02 49.19
N ASP A 5 14.24 6.89 48.49
CA ASP A 5 13.61 6.60 47.20
C ASP A 5 14.67 6.08 46.24
N ILE A 6 14.50 4.83 45.81
CA ILE A 6 15.21 4.27 44.67
C ILE A 6 14.51 4.87 43.45
N SER A 7 14.97 6.03 43.00
CA SER A 7 14.71 6.52 41.66
C SER A 7 15.21 5.46 40.68
N LEU A 8 14.28 4.64 40.22
CA LEU A 8 14.52 3.63 39.21
C LEU A 8 15.02 4.36 37.97
N LEU A 9 16.29 4.11 37.66
CA LEU A 9 17.00 4.62 36.51
C LEU A 9 16.19 4.28 35.24
N GLY A 10 15.43 5.26 34.73
CA GLY A 10 14.74 5.21 33.46
C GLY A 10 15.76 5.24 32.33
N PHE A 11 16.40 4.10 32.08
CA PHE A 11 17.12 3.86 30.84
C PHE A 11 16.07 3.44 29.82
N VAL A 12 15.30 4.40 29.31
CA VAL A 12 14.42 4.16 28.17
C VAL A 12 15.33 3.79 27.02
N ILE A 13 15.19 2.53 26.59
CA ILE A 13 15.75 1.98 25.37
C ILE A 13 15.06 2.72 24.22
N GLY A 14 15.54 3.94 23.93
CA GLY A 14 15.19 4.74 22.75
C GLY A 14 16.06 4.38 21.54
N LEU A 15 16.84 3.31 21.64
CA LEU A 15 17.32 2.59 20.47
C LEU A 15 16.22 1.58 20.13
N VAL A 16 15.24 2.02 19.33
CA VAL A 16 14.66 1.09 18.36
C VAL A 16 15.88 0.46 17.71
N VAL A 17 16.12 -0.83 17.98
CA VAL A 17 17.26 -1.54 17.40
C VAL A 17 17.03 -1.39 15.92
N ASN A 18 17.79 -0.51 15.28
CA ASN A 18 17.90 -0.42 13.85
C ASN A 18 18.42 -1.81 13.46
N GLN A 19 17.50 -2.76 13.28
CA GLN A 19 17.77 -3.94 12.50
C GLN A 19 18.19 -3.32 11.19
N ALA A 20 19.50 -3.32 10.95
CA ALA A 20 20.06 -2.76 9.74
C ALA A 20 19.28 -3.40 8.61
N ALA A 21 18.45 -2.61 7.92
CA ALA A 21 17.73 -3.14 6.79
C ALA A 21 18.78 -3.73 5.85
N GLY A 22 18.47 -4.88 5.27
CA GLY A 22 19.35 -5.47 4.27
C GLY A 22 19.60 -4.49 3.12
N ALA A 23 20.56 -4.80 2.25
CA ALA A 23 20.69 -4.04 1.01
C ALA A 23 19.38 -4.17 0.20
N ILE A 24 19.03 -3.18 -0.63
CA ILE A 24 17.86 -3.22 -1.51
C ILE A 24 17.86 -4.49 -2.37
N THR A 25 19.05 -4.97 -2.75
CA THR A 25 19.25 -6.21 -3.52
C THR A 25 18.89 -7.49 -2.78
N ASP A 26 18.75 -7.44 -1.45
CA ASP A 26 18.30 -8.56 -0.63
C ASP A 26 16.78 -8.72 -0.68
N ARG A 27 16.05 -7.73 -1.20
CA ARG A 27 14.58 -7.69 -1.29
C ARG A 27 14.07 -7.52 -2.72
N PHE A 28 14.87 -6.94 -3.60
CA PHE A 28 14.50 -6.65 -4.98
C PHE A 28 15.56 -7.12 -5.97
N ASN A 29 15.10 -7.66 -7.09
CA ASN A 29 15.90 -7.78 -8.30
C ASN A 29 16.03 -6.39 -8.93
N LEU A 30 17.25 -5.96 -9.28
CA LEU A 30 17.50 -4.71 -10.00
C LEU A 30 17.92 -5.02 -11.44
N PRO A 31 16.99 -5.07 -12.42
CA PRO A 31 17.35 -5.38 -13.80
C PRO A 31 18.32 -4.35 -14.38
N SER A 32 19.25 -4.81 -15.21
CA SER A 32 20.12 -3.95 -16.01
C SER A 32 19.41 -3.47 -17.28
N GLY A 33 19.77 -2.29 -17.78
CA GLY A 33 19.22 -1.76 -19.04
C GLY A 33 18.21 -0.64 -18.82
N SER A 34 17.17 -0.58 -19.65
CA SER A 34 16.11 0.44 -19.54
C SER A 34 15.43 0.38 -18.17
N GLY A 35 15.24 1.53 -17.55
CA GLY A 35 14.66 1.63 -16.21
C GLY A 35 15.57 1.16 -15.07
N SER A 36 16.85 0.86 -15.31
CA SER A 36 17.73 0.32 -14.27
C SER A 36 17.91 1.25 -13.08
N CYS A 37 17.93 0.67 -11.88
CA CYS A 37 18.20 1.34 -10.61
C CYS A 37 19.69 1.37 -10.20
N ALA A 38 20.60 0.89 -11.04
CA ALA A 38 22.00 0.68 -10.64
C ALA A 38 22.67 1.95 -10.07
N SER A 39 22.36 3.14 -10.60
CA SER A 39 22.90 4.42 -10.14
C SER A 39 22.31 4.92 -8.81
N TYR A 40 21.24 4.29 -8.33
CA TYR A 40 20.51 4.72 -7.13
C TYR A 40 20.59 3.70 -5.98
N SER A 41 21.37 2.62 -6.12
CA SER A 41 21.43 1.53 -5.12
C SER A 41 21.60 2.02 -3.68
N THR A 42 22.55 2.90 -3.39
CA THR A 42 22.74 3.45 -2.03
C THR A 42 21.55 4.26 -1.53
N LEU A 43 20.92 5.07 -2.40
CA LEU A 43 19.72 5.82 -2.03
C LEU A 43 18.54 4.86 -1.75
N LEU A 44 18.43 3.80 -2.54
CA LEU A 44 17.39 2.79 -2.36
C LEU A 44 17.61 1.93 -1.11
N ASP A 45 18.85 1.69 -0.70
CA ASP A 45 19.16 1.10 0.60
C ASP A 45 18.60 1.98 1.72
N ASP A 46 18.81 3.29 1.65
CA ASP A 46 18.23 4.25 2.61
C ASP A 46 16.68 4.26 2.54
N TYR A 47 16.09 4.15 1.34
CA TYR A 47 14.62 4.07 1.20
C TYR A 47 14.07 2.78 1.83
N LEU A 48 14.79 1.67 1.74
CA LEU A 48 14.41 0.41 2.37
C LEU A 48 14.53 0.50 3.91
N VAL A 49 15.52 1.22 4.44
CA VAL A 49 15.63 1.52 5.88
C VAL A 49 14.40 2.33 6.35
N ASP A 50 14.04 3.39 5.63
CA ASP A 50 12.86 4.20 5.97
C ASP A 50 11.57 3.38 5.89
N THR A 51 11.41 2.60 4.81
CA THR A 51 10.27 1.68 4.63
C THR A 51 10.17 0.69 5.80
N THR A 52 11.29 0.10 6.22
CA THR A 52 11.35 -0.83 7.35
C THR A 52 10.99 -0.13 8.67
N THR A 53 11.46 1.10 8.87
CA THR A 53 11.12 1.94 10.02
C THR A 53 9.61 2.20 10.11
N LEU A 54 9.00 2.62 8.99
CA LEU A 54 7.56 2.88 8.91
C LEU A 54 6.75 1.61 9.21
N ILE A 55 7.10 0.47 8.61
CA ILE A 55 6.41 -0.81 8.83
C ILE A 55 6.52 -1.26 10.29
N ASN A 56 7.71 -1.19 10.90
CA ASN A 56 7.89 -1.54 12.31
C ASN A 56 7.12 -0.61 13.24
N GLY A 57 7.03 0.68 12.88
CA GLY A 57 6.14 1.64 13.51
C GLY A 57 4.68 1.17 13.47
N MET A 58 4.18 0.81 12.29
CA MET A 58 2.81 0.32 12.14
C MET A 58 2.52 -0.95 12.97
N VAL A 59 3.46 -1.90 13.02
CA VAL A 59 3.33 -3.10 13.88
C VAL A 59 3.23 -2.69 15.35
N THR A 60 4.08 -1.77 15.80
CA THR A 60 4.05 -1.27 17.19
C THR A 60 2.73 -0.58 17.51
N ALA A 61 2.23 0.27 16.61
CA ALA A 61 0.94 0.93 16.76
C ALA A 61 -0.21 -0.09 16.84
N MET A 62 -0.19 -1.11 15.96
CA MET A 62 -1.17 -2.18 15.91
C MET A 62 -1.20 -2.98 17.22
N ASP A 63 -0.03 -3.33 17.76
CA ASP A 63 0.09 -4.06 19.02
C ASP A 63 -0.38 -3.22 20.21
N LEU A 64 -0.04 -1.93 20.26
CA LEU A 64 -0.46 -1.00 21.31
C LEU A 64 -1.97 -0.74 21.30
N ALA A 65 -2.56 -0.58 20.11
CA ALA A 65 -3.98 -0.24 19.97
C ALA A 65 -4.93 -1.29 20.56
N VAL A 66 -4.47 -2.53 20.73
CA VAL A 66 -5.25 -3.64 21.30
C VAL A 66 -4.85 -4.03 22.72
N GLN A 67 -3.94 -3.30 23.35
CA GLN A 67 -3.56 -3.57 24.75
C GLN A 67 -4.70 -3.22 25.70
N VAL A 68 -4.89 -4.04 26.75
CA VAL A 68 -5.90 -3.79 27.78
C VAL A 68 -5.51 -2.57 28.62
N GLU A 69 -4.24 -2.49 29.05
CA GLU A 69 -3.74 -1.39 29.88
C GLU A 69 -3.83 -0.05 29.14
N ASP A 70 -4.35 0.96 29.83
CA ASP A 70 -4.43 2.31 29.29
C ASP A 70 -3.07 3.00 29.33
N SER A 71 -2.68 3.54 28.19
CA SER A 71 -1.47 4.34 28.01
C SER A 71 -1.75 5.44 26.99
N GLU A 72 -0.97 6.52 27.07
CA GLU A 72 -1.00 7.58 26.07
C GLU A 72 -0.81 7.01 24.66
N GLU A 73 0.13 6.06 24.52
CA GLU A 73 0.51 5.54 23.22
C GLU A 73 -0.57 4.63 22.62
N LYS A 74 -1.29 3.86 23.46
CA LYS A 74 -2.50 3.14 23.03
C LYS A 74 -3.55 4.10 22.50
N MET A 75 -3.87 5.18 23.22
CA MET A 75 -4.86 6.16 22.77
C MET A 75 -4.44 6.83 21.46
N VAL A 76 -3.18 7.24 21.35
CA VAL A 76 -2.64 7.86 20.12
C VAL A 76 -2.75 6.87 18.95
N ALA A 77 -2.37 5.61 19.14
CA ALA A 77 -2.49 4.57 18.12
C ALA A 77 -3.95 4.36 17.69
N GLN A 78 -4.88 4.22 18.65
CA GLN A 78 -6.31 4.08 18.37
C GLN A 78 -6.87 5.29 17.61
N LYS A 79 -6.47 6.51 17.99
CA LYS A 79 -6.87 7.74 17.29
C LYS A 79 -6.34 7.77 15.85
N PHE A 80 -5.09 7.37 15.59
CA PHE A 80 -4.58 7.28 14.22
C PHE A 80 -5.27 6.20 13.38
N PHE A 81 -5.55 5.03 13.96
CA PHE A 81 -6.31 3.99 13.28
C PHE A 81 -7.73 4.46 12.91
N ASN A 82 -8.37 5.23 13.79
CA ASN A 82 -9.65 5.86 13.48
C ASN A 82 -9.50 6.89 12.33
N ALA A 83 -8.58 7.83 12.50
CA ALA A 83 -8.40 8.96 11.58
C ALA A 83 -8.04 8.55 10.15
N TYR A 84 -7.15 7.57 9.99
CA TYR A 84 -6.61 7.22 8.68
C TYR A 84 -7.21 5.94 8.08
N LEU A 85 -7.66 5.02 8.94
CA LEU A 85 -8.04 3.66 8.52
C LEU A 85 -9.46 3.26 8.94
N ALA A 86 -10.25 4.19 9.48
CA ALA A 86 -11.65 3.99 9.86
C ALA A 86 -11.87 2.86 10.89
N VAL A 87 -10.94 2.65 11.82
CA VAL A 87 -11.09 1.65 12.88
C VAL A 87 -11.44 2.32 14.20
N LEU A 88 -12.61 1.97 14.73
CA LEU A 88 -13.08 2.42 16.03
C LEU A 88 -12.86 1.33 17.08
N PHE A 89 -12.27 1.71 18.22
CA PHE A 89 -12.02 0.82 19.34
C PHE A 89 -13.01 1.11 20.47
N HIS A 90 -13.46 0.05 21.15
CA HIS A 90 -14.25 0.09 22.35
C HIS A 90 -13.40 -0.45 23.50
N ASN A 91 -12.94 0.45 24.37
CA ASN A 91 -12.19 0.08 25.56
C ASN A 91 -13.17 -0.22 26.70
N GLN A 92 -13.20 -1.46 27.17
CA GLN A 92 -13.88 -1.90 28.39
C GLN A 92 -12.82 -2.34 29.41
N GLU A 93 -13.16 -2.38 30.70
CA GLU A 93 -12.22 -2.59 31.82
C GLU A 93 -11.19 -3.73 31.62
N ASN A 94 -11.53 -4.78 30.85
CA ASN A 94 -10.63 -5.90 30.60
C ASN A 94 -10.57 -6.36 29.13
N VAL A 95 -11.17 -5.61 28.20
CA VAL A 95 -11.28 -6.00 26.79
C VAL A 95 -11.18 -4.77 25.90
N VAL A 96 -10.38 -4.87 24.83
CA VAL A 96 -10.40 -3.92 23.72
C VAL A 96 -11.04 -4.60 22.52
N ASP A 97 -12.23 -4.14 22.15
CA ASP A 97 -12.96 -4.63 20.98
C ASP A 97 -12.92 -3.61 19.84
N VAL A 98 -13.07 -4.08 18.61
CA VAL A 98 -13.25 -3.22 17.43
C VAL A 98 -14.76 -3.08 17.16
N TYR A 99 -15.25 -1.85 17.08
CA TYR A 99 -16.70 -1.56 17.05
C TYR A 99 -17.38 -1.93 15.72
N GLY A 100 -18.52 -2.63 15.80
CA GLY A 100 -19.44 -2.84 14.67
C GLY A 100 -18.80 -3.53 13.46
N ASN A 101 -19.05 -2.99 12.26
CA ASN A 101 -18.51 -3.52 11.00
C ASN A 101 -17.00 -3.26 10.81
N ALA A 102 -16.32 -2.57 11.73
CA ALA A 102 -14.89 -2.30 11.63
C ALA A 102 -14.03 -3.57 11.82
N GLY A 103 -14.60 -4.71 12.23
CA GLY A 103 -13.89 -5.99 12.28
C GLY A 103 -13.26 -6.40 10.93
N PHE A 104 -13.99 -6.23 9.82
CA PHE A 104 -13.45 -6.52 8.48
C PHE A 104 -12.31 -5.56 8.10
N SER A 105 -12.47 -4.27 8.41
CA SER A 105 -11.44 -3.25 8.21
C SER A 105 -10.17 -3.63 8.99
N TRP A 106 -10.33 -3.97 10.27
CA TRP A 106 -9.24 -4.35 11.16
C TRP A 106 -8.51 -5.62 10.68
N ASP A 107 -9.23 -6.65 10.24
CA ASP A 107 -8.61 -7.87 9.69
C ASP A 107 -7.83 -7.58 8.40
N THR A 108 -8.38 -6.72 7.53
CA THR A 108 -7.69 -6.26 6.32
C THR A 108 -6.39 -5.53 6.66
N ILE A 109 -6.45 -4.61 7.63
CA ILE A 109 -5.30 -3.81 8.09
C ILE A 109 -4.23 -4.70 8.72
N LYS A 110 -4.60 -5.58 9.67
CA LYS A 110 -3.69 -6.54 10.29
C LYS A 110 -3.00 -7.41 9.24
N SER A 111 -3.76 -7.92 8.28
CA SER A 111 -3.21 -8.70 7.17
C SER A 111 -2.20 -7.87 6.38
N THR A 112 -2.48 -6.59 6.09
CA THR A 112 -1.57 -5.72 5.31
C THR A 112 -0.27 -5.48 6.06
N ILE A 113 -0.36 -5.09 7.32
CA ILE A 113 0.80 -4.85 8.18
C ILE A 113 1.63 -6.14 8.33
N THR A 114 0.98 -7.30 8.48
CA THR A 114 1.66 -8.60 8.57
C THR A 114 2.43 -8.94 7.30
N LEU A 115 1.83 -8.73 6.12
CA LEU A 115 2.49 -8.99 4.84
C LEU A 115 3.66 -8.03 4.58
N LEU A 116 3.49 -6.75 4.92
CA LEU A 116 4.58 -5.77 4.88
C LEU A 116 5.74 -6.20 5.77
N LYS A 117 5.45 -6.62 7.01
CA LYS A 117 6.44 -7.08 7.98
C LYS A 117 7.19 -8.32 7.48
N ALA A 118 6.47 -9.30 6.96
CA ALA A 118 7.06 -10.50 6.36
C ALA A 118 7.98 -10.15 5.17
N PHE A 119 7.57 -9.19 4.33
CA PHE A 119 8.40 -8.74 3.22
C PHE A 119 9.72 -8.13 3.69
N VAL A 120 9.71 -7.19 4.64
CA VAL A 120 10.96 -6.56 5.09
C VAL A 120 11.85 -7.51 5.87
N ASP A 121 11.28 -8.46 6.62
CA ASP A 121 12.04 -9.43 7.41
C ASP A 121 12.72 -10.50 6.55
N THR A 122 11.97 -11.09 5.61
CA THR A 122 12.41 -12.30 4.88
C THR A 122 12.28 -12.21 3.36
N GLY A 123 11.64 -11.16 2.84
CA GLY A 123 11.24 -11.05 1.43
C GLY A 123 9.99 -11.86 1.09
N ASP A 124 9.25 -12.35 2.09
CA ASP A 124 8.07 -13.19 1.88
C ASP A 124 6.80 -12.37 1.67
N TYR A 125 6.07 -12.68 0.60
CA TYR A 125 4.73 -12.17 0.32
C TYR A 125 4.03 -13.03 -0.76
N PRO A 126 2.69 -13.07 -0.85
CA PRO A 126 1.99 -13.80 -1.91
C PRO A 126 2.42 -13.31 -3.30
N THR A 127 2.91 -14.21 -4.16
CA THR A 127 3.33 -13.89 -5.54
C THR A 127 3.59 -15.16 -6.35
N PHE A 128 3.70 -15.02 -7.67
CA PHE A 128 4.11 -16.09 -8.59
C PHE A 128 5.61 -16.36 -8.58
N THR A 129 6.43 -15.30 -8.50
CA THR A 129 7.89 -15.42 -8.51
C THR A 129 8.55 -14.34 -7.66
N ARG A 130 9.72 -14.65 -7.09
CA ARG A 130 10.46 -13.78 -6.17
C ARG A 130 11.94 -13.68 -6.53
N PRO A 131 12.64 -12.61 -6.10
CA PRO A 131 12.08 -11.37 -5.53
C PRO A 131 11.46 -10.45 -6.60
N PRO A 132 10.64 -9.45 -6.22
CA PRO A 132 10.09 -8.48 -7.16
C PRO A 132 11.18 -7.66 -7.84
N HIS A 133 10.87 -7.11 -9.00
CA HIS A 133 11.75 -6.19 -9.72
C HIS A 133 11.57 -4.76 -9.23
N LEU A 134 12.66 -4.00 -9.17
CA LEU A 134 12.62 -2.56 -8.91
C LEU A 134 13.29 -1.81 -10.08
N PHE A 135 12.52 -0.88 -10.65
CA PHE A 135 12.92 0.01 -11.73
C PHE A 135 12.89 1.47 -11.26
N CYS A 136 13.74 2.30 -11.88
CA CYS A 136 13.99 3.69 -11.50
C CYS A 136 13.70 4.70 -12.63
N ALA A 137 13.15 4.20 -13.74
CA ALA A 137 12.61 4.94 -14.87
C ALA A 137 11.76 3.98 -15.71
N SER A 138 11.00 4.52 -16.66
CA SER A 138 10.19 3.72 -17.60
C SER A 138 10.99 2.55 -18.16
N TYR A 139 10.51 1.34 -17.89
CA TYR A 139 11.25 0.08 -18.08
C TYR A 139 10.84 -0.70 -19.32
N GLY A 140 9.74 -0.30 -19.97
CA GLY A 140 9.18 -1.02 -21.11
C GLY A 140 8.71 -0.11 -22.24
N GLN A 141 8.55 -0.70 -23.41
CA GLN A 141 8.00 -0.07 -24.60
C GLN A 141 6.58 -0.57 -24.84
N TRP A 142 5.64 0.35 -25.04
CA TRP A 142 4.26 0.03 -25.37
C TRP A 142 4.14 -0.56 -26.78
N PHE A 143 3.25 -1.56 -26.93
CA PHE A 143 2.82 -2.12 -28.19
C PHE A 143 1.28 -2.20 -28.27
N SER A 144 0.72 -2.17 -29.48
CA SER A 144 -0.69 -2.55 -29.67
C SER A 144 -0.87 -4.05 -29.48
N TRP A 145 -2.04 -4.49 -29.01
CA TRP A 145 -2.40 -5.91 -28.91
C TRP A 145 -2.24 -6.69 -30.21
N ASP A 146 -2.44 -6.04 -31.37
CA ASP A 146 -2.31 -6.65 -32.69
C ASP A 146 -0.85 -6.70 -33.20
N SER A 147 0.12 -6.17 -32.44
CA SER A 147 1.54 -6.22 -32.80
C SER A 147 2.08 -7.65 -32.71
N ALA A 148 3.15 -7.94 -33.45
CA ALA A 148 3.87 -9.20 -33.31
C ALA A 148 4.41 -9.35 -31.88
N VAL A 149 4.24 -10.54 -31.31
CA VAL A 149 4.75 -10.88 -29.97
C VAL A 149 6.24 -11.23 -30.02
N PHE A 150 7.00 -10.82 -29.01
CA PHE A 150 8.38 -11.25 -28.84
C PHE A 150 8.49 -12.50 -27.96
N ASP A 151 9.38 -13.42 -28.34
CA ASP A 151 9.72 -14.61 -27.59
C ASP A 151 10.75 -14.33 -26.47
N ALA A 152 11.07 -15.36 -25.68
CA ALA A 152 12.08 -15.29 -24.61
C ALA A 152 13.51 -14.97 -25.12
N SER A 153 13.76 -14.97 -26.43
CA SER A 153 15.02 -14.50 -27.01
C SER A 153 15.01 -13.00 -27.31
N GLY A 154 13.83 -12.38 -27.31
CA GLY A 154 13.58 -10.99 -27.69
C GLY A 154 13.38 -10.79 -29.19
N LYS A 155 12.99 -11.84 -29.92
CA LYS A 155 12.69 -11.80 -31.36
C LYS A 155 11.22 -12.04 -31.59
N GLU A 156 10.69 -11.56 -32.71
CA GLU A 156 9.31 -11.87 -33.10
C GLU A 156 9.09 -13.38 -33.16
N TYR A 157 8.10 -13.85 -32.41
CA TYR A 157 7.70 -15.23 -32.43
C TYR A 157 6.94 -15.54 -33.73
N LYS A 158 7.36 -16.63 -34.38
CA LYS A 158 6.72 -17.19 -35.56
C LYS A 158 6.32 -18.62 -35.26
N ASP A 159 5.12 -18.99 -35.66
CA ASP A 159 4.63 -20.35 -35.52
C ASP A 159 5.37 -21.33 -36.45
N ALA A 160 4.98 -22.61 -36.43
CA ALA A 160 5.56 -23.65 -37.27
C ALA A 160 5.40 -23.39 -38.78
N ASN A 161 4.45 -22.55 -39.19
CA ASN A 161 4.21 -22.15 -40.57
C ASN A 161 4.98 -20.87 -40.95
N GLY A 162 5.76 -20.30 -40.02
CA GLY A 162 6.47 -19.05 -40.20
C GLY A 162 5.58 -17.79 -40.12
N GLN A 163 4.35 -17.91 -39.62
CA GLN A 163 3.44 -16.79 -39.43
C GLN A 163 3.69 -16.13 -38.07
N SER A 164 3.88 -14.81 -38.08
CA SER A 164 3.99 -14.01 -36.84
C SER A 164 2.66 -14.07 -36.08
N GLN A 165 2.75 -14.34 -34.77
CA GLN A 165 1.58 -14.32 -33.89
C GLN A 165 1.46 -12.96 -33.22
N SER A 166 0.23 -12.52 -32.94
CA SER A 166 0.00 -11.25 -32.25
C SER A 166 0.15 -11.40 -30.73
N ILE A 167 0.40 -10.29 -30.03
CA ILE A 167 0.39 -10.27 -28.55
C ILE A 167 -0.98 -10.74 -28.04
N LYS A 168 -2.06 -10.29 -28.68
CA LYS A 168 -3.43 -10.68 -28.35
C LYS A 168 -3.64 -12.20 -28.39
N ASP A 169 -3.18 -12.86 -29.45
CA ASP A 169 -3.37 -14.30 -29.60
C ASP A 169 -2.58 -15.08 -28.55
N MET A 170 -1.36 -14.63 -28.24
CA MET A 170 -0.50 -15.29 -27.26
C MET A 170 -0.94 -15.06 -25.80
N TYR A 171 -1.48 -13.87 -25.52
CA TYR A 171 -1.91 -13.41 -24.21
C TYR A 171 -3.43 -13.22 -24.14
N ALA A 172 -4.18 -14.11 -24.79
CA ALA A 172 -5.65 -14.03 -24.89
C ALA A 172 -6.33 -13.93 -23.51
N ASP A 173 -5.84 -14.66 -22.51
CA ASP A 173 -6.41 -14.63 -21.15
C ASP A 173 -6.26 -13.24 -20.52
N SER A 174 -5.08 -12.61 -20.67
CA SER A 174 -4.83 -11.24 -20.16
C SER A 174 -5.65 -10.20 -20.92
N TYR A 175 -5.80 -10.36 -22.24
CA TYR A 175 -6.62 -9.48 -23.07
C TYR A 175 -8.11 -9.58 -22.73
N GLU A 176 -8.65 -10.81 -22.58
CA GLU A 176 -10.06 -11.00 -22.27
C GLU A 176 -10.40 -10.62 -20.82
N ALA A 177 -9.43 -10.73 -19.89
CA ALA A 177 -9.58 -10.23 -18.53
C ALA A 177 -9.76 -8.70 -18.51
N ASP A 178 -9.02 -7.96 -19.34
CA ASP A 178 -9.12 -6.51 -19.45
C ASP A 178 -8.58 -5.98 -20.79
N LYS A 179 -9.50 -5.68 -21.70
CA LYS A 179 -9.21 -5.23 -23.07
C LYS A 179 -8.61 -3.82 -23.12
N THR A 180 -8.68 -3.06 -22.03
CA THR A 180 -8.13 -1.71 -21.94
C THR A 180 -6.64 -1.74 -21.61
N ARG A 181 -6.11 -2.85 -21.07
CA ARG A 181 -4.68 -2.91 -20.74
C ARG A 181 -3.81 -2.73 -21.96
N LYS A 182 -2.62 -2.19 -21.74
CA LYS A 182 -1.58 -1.97 -22.73
C LYS A 182 -0.42 -2.93 -22.45
N PRO A 183 0.05 -3.71 -23.45
CA PRO A 183 1.23 -4.53 -23.30
C PRO A 183 2.50 -3.67 -23.41
N TYR A 184 3.37 -3.78 -22.42
CA TYR A 184 4.69 -3.15 -22.38
C TYR A 184 5.76 -4.23 -22.42
N TRP A 185 6.53 -4.27 -23.52
CA TRP A 185 7.69 -5.15 -23.61
C TRP A 185 8.83 -4.60 -22.74
N ILE A 186 9.39 -5.43 -21.87
CA ILE A 186 10.50 -5.12 -20.98
C ILE A 186 11.76 -5.80 -21.53
N PRO A 187 12.62 -5.10 -22.30
CA PRO A 187 13.76 -5.73 -22.96
C PRO A 187 14.74 -6.40 -21.98
N ALA A 188 14.91 -5.82 -20.80
CA ALA A 188 15.78 -6.33 -19.75
C ALA A 188 15.36 -7.72 -19.23
N LEU A 189 14.05 -7.97 -19.19
CA LEU A 189 13.47 -9.21 -18.68
C LEU A 189 13.00 -10.15 -19.80
N LYS A 190 12.98 -9.65 -21.04
CA LYS A 190 12.43 -10.32 -22.22
C LYS A 190 11.01 -10.83 -21.95
N ASN A 191 10.18 -9.97 -21.38
CA ASN A 191 8.82 -10.29 -20.98
C ASN A 191 7.88 -9.09 -21.17
N TYR A 192 6.56 -9.32 -21.07
CA TYR A 192 5.55 -8.27 -21.15
C TYR A 192 4.93 -7.96 -19.79
N ALA A 193 4.78 -6.68 -19.45
CA ALA A 193 3.86 -6.23 -18.41
C ALA A 193 2.57 -5.71 -19.04
N PHE A 194 1.43 -5.95 -18.38
CA PHE A 194 0.11 -5.50 -18.86
C PHE A 194 -0.43 -4.41 -17.94
N LEU A 195 -0.22 -3.16 -18.34
CA LEU A 195 -0.57 -1.99 -17.54
C LEU A 195 -1.93 -1.43 -17.98
N GLN A 196 -2.57 -0.58 -17.17
CA GLN A 196 -3.84 0.06 -17.55
C GLN A 196 -3.66 1.03 -18.74
N ASP A 197 -4.74 1.38 -19.45
CA ASP A 197 -4.69 2.33 -20.57
C ASP A 197 -4.31 3.76 -20.17
N VAL A 198 -4.40 4.09 -18.88
CA VAL A 198 -4.03 5.41 -18.34
C VAL A 198 -2.55 5.73 -18.52
N TYR A 199 -1.68 4.73 -18.72
CA TYR A 199 -0.24 4.94 -18.87
C TYR A 199 0.15 5.32 -20.30
N ASP A 200 1.06 6.28 -20.41
CA ASP A 200 1.65 6.73 -21.67
C ASP A 200 2.81 5.82 -22.13
N GLU A 201 3.39 6.10 -23.30
CA GLU A 201 4.60 5.40 -23.79
C GLU A 201 5.76 5.53 -22.80
N ASP A 202 5.95 6.74 -22.28
CA ASP A 202 6.81 7.00 -21.13
C ASP A 202 5.94 6.93 -19.86
N ILE A 203 5.99 5.79 -19.18
CA ILE A 203 5.20 5.51 -17.97
C ILE A 203 5.37 6.65 -16.95
N CYS A 204 6.60 7.10 -16.69
CA CYS A 204 6.87 8.18 -15.74
C CYS A 204 6.40 9.57 -16.17
N ALA A 205 6.17 9.80 -17.46
CA ALA A 205 5.60 11.05 -17.96
C ALA A 205 4.07 11.05 -17.91
N THR A 206 3.44 9.94 -17.53
CA THR A 206 1.98 9.82 -17.43
C THR A 206 1.43 10.87 -16.46
N THR A 207 0.49 11.68 -16.95
CA THR A 207 -0.30 12.61 -16.14
C THR A 207 -1.76 12.19 -16.16
N LYS A 208 -2.39 12.03 -14.99
CA LYS A 208 -3.83 11.76 -14.87
C LYS A 208 -4.60 13.07 -15.05
N MET A 209 -5.82 13.01 -15.60
CA MET A 209 -6.72 14.17 -15.58
C MET A 209 -7.49 14.15 -14.25
N ILE A 210 -7.32 15.18 -13.42
CA ILE A 210 -8.03 15.34 -12.16
C ILE A 210 -9.22 16.26 -12.40
N ALA A 211 -10.41 15.85 -11.96
CA ALA A 211 -11.57 16.72 -11.97
C ALA A 211 -11.41 17.80 -10.90
N VAL A 212 -11.54 19.06 -11.29
CA VAL A 212 -11.48 20.22 -10.39
C VAL A 212 -12.74 21.07 -10.58
N PRO A 213 -13.13 21.93 -9.62
CA PRO A 213 -14.25 22.85 -9.81
C PRO A 213 -14.07 23.68 -11.09
N GLY A 214 -14.91 23.44 -12.09
CA GLY A 214 -14.86 24.15 -13.37
C GLY A 214 -14.11 23.46 -14.52
N GLY A 215 -13.60 22.23 -14.34
CA GLY A 215 -12.99 21.50 -15.45
C GLY A 215 -12.14 20.28 -15.04
N TYR A 216 -11.12 20.02 -15.83
CA TYR A 216 -10.10 19.01 -15.53
C TYR A 216 -8.72 19.64 -15.64
N GLU A 217 -7.85 19.30 -14.70
CA GLU A 217 -6.45 19.69 -14.69
C GLU A 217 -5.56 18.46 -14.86
N LYS A 218 -4.39 18.65 -15.49
CA LYS A 218 -3.39 17.59 -15.53
C LYS A 218 -2.76 17.45 -14.16
N SER A 219 -2.78 16.25 -13.61
CA SER A 219 -2.01 15.89 -12.44
C SER A 219 -0.52 16.06 -12.72
N GLU A 220 0.24 16.10 -11.64
CA GLU A 220 1.67 15.94 -11.74
C GLU A 220 2.04 14.57 -12.34
N PRO A 221 3.24 14.43 -12.93
CA PRO A 221 3.77 13.14 -13.37
C PRO A 221 3.82 12.13 -12.23
N LEU A 222 3.77 10.84 -12.56
CA LEU A 222 3.82 9.75 -11.59
C LEU A 222 5.10 9.77 -10.76
N ASN A 223 4.94 9.53 -9.46
CA ASN A 223 6.05 9.31 -8.54
C ASN A 223 6.51 7.83 -8.56
N GLY A 224 5.56 6.92 -8.74
CA GLY A 224 5.81 5.50 -8.87
C GLY A 224 4.60 4.76 -9.41
N MET A 225 4.77 3.46 -9.57
CA MET A 225 3.67 2.50 -9.73
C MET A 225 4.15 1.09 -9.40
N ALA A 226 3.21 0.22 -9.08
CA ALA A 226 3.44 -1.21 -8.98
C ALA A 226 2.66 -1.96 -10.09
N ALA A 227 3.26 -3.02 -10.62
CA ALA A 227 2.66 -3.91 -11.60
C ALA A 227 2.69 -5.36 -11.11
N PRO A 228 1.57 -6.10 -11.19
CA PRO A 228 1.56 -7.52 -10.87
C PRO A 228 2.35 -8.30 -11.92
N GLY A 229 3.05 -9.33 -11.46
CA GLY A 229 3.68 -10.34 -12.29
C GLY A 229 2.67 -11.28 -12.96
N HIS A 230 3.16 -12.35 -13.57
CA HIS A 230 2.33 -13.41 -14.14
C HIS A 230 3.08 -14.74 -14.20
N ASP A 231 2.33 -15.84 -14.22
CA ASP A 231 2.88 -17.18 -14.37
C ASP A 231 3.58 -17.41 -15.71
N LYS A 232 4.43 -18.43 -15.73
CA LYS A 232 5.05 -18.98 -16.95
C LYS A 232 3.97 -19.57 -17.85
N LYS A 233 4.05 -19.31 -19.15
CA LYS A 233 3.18 -19.96 -20.14
C LYS A 233 4.00 -20.80 -21.11
N THR A 234 3.59 -22.05 -21.26
CA THR A 234 4.15 -22.98 -22.23
C THR A 234 3.08 -23.42 -23.23
N VAL A 235 3.48 -23.64 -24.47
CA VAL A 235 2.64 -24.25 -25.50
C VAL A 235 3.27 -25.56 -25.93
N VAL A 236 2.45 -26.60 -25.93
CA VAL A 236 2.84 -27.90 -26.44
C VAL A 236 2.74 -27.86 -27.96
N GLN A 237 3.88 -27.81 -28.67
CA GLN A 237 3.89 -27.99 -30.11
C GLN A 237 3.87 -29.49 -30.42
N LYS A 238 2.75 -29.94 -30.99
CA LYS A 238 2.70 -31.27 -31.62
C LYS A 238 3.24 -31.11 -33.03
N THR A 239 4.42 -31.64 -33.30
CA THR A 239 4.86 -31.91 -34.67
C THR A 239 3.95 -33.00 -35.22
N ASP A 240 3.02 -32.61 -36.08
CA ASP A 240 2.28 -33.54 -36.90
C ASP A 240 3.16 -33.95 -38.08
N ASP A 241 4.15 -34.81 -37.80
CA ASP A 241 4.82 -35.60 -38.83
C ASP A 241 3.82 -36.66 -39.34
N ALA A 242 2.82 -36.22 -40.12
CA ALA A 242 1.80 -37.09 -40.68
C ALA A 242 1.99 -37.40 -42.17
N ASP A 243 2.97 -36.81 -42.87
CA ASP A 243 3.08 -36.92 -44.33
C ASP A 243 4.37 -37.54 -44.89
N THR A 244 5.24 -38.14 -44.06
CA THR A 244 6.35 -38.97 -44.58
C THR A 244 6.18 -40.44 -44.20
N ALA A 245 5.85 -41.22 -45.23
CA ALA A 245 5.47 -42.62 -45.20
C ALA A 245 6.48 -43.59 -44.57
N ALA A 246 5.92 -44.65 -43.97
CA ALA A 246 6.41 -46.02 -44.04
C ALA A 246 7.87 -46.29 -43.62
N SER A 247 8.20 -46.07 -42.34
CA SER A 247 9.20 -46.91 -41.68
C SER A 247 8.83 -47.10 -40.23
N ALA A 248 8.47 -48.33 -39.88
CA ALA A 248 8.07 -48.74 -38.56
C ALA A 248 9.28 -48.79 -37.62
N THR A 249 9.54 -47.69 -36.91
CA THR A 249 10.16 -47.73 -35.58
C THR A 249 9.29 -46.93 -34.64
N LYS A 250 8.81 -47.62 -33.59
CA LYS A 250 7.65 -47.30 -32.78
C LYS A 250 8.01 -46.37 -31.61
N ASP A 251 8.98 -45.49 -31.79
CA ASP A 251 9.66 -44.82 -30.69
C ASP A 251 9.48 -43.31 -30.75
N ALA A 252 8.85 -42.82 -29.67
CA ALA A 252 8.71 -41.44 -29.21
C ALA A 252 8.22 -40.39 -30.22
N LYS A 253 6.91 -40.09 -30.17
CA LYS A 253 6.39 -38.80 -30.62
C LYS A 253 7.07 -37.72 -29.77
N GLU A 254 8.04 -37.02 -30.34
CA GLU A 254 8.83 -36.00 -29.64
C GLU A 254 7.95 -34.76 -29.44
N VAL A 255 7.30 -34.69 -28.27
CA VAL A 255 6.52 -33.52 -27.87
C VAL A 255 7.53 -32.47 -27.41
N SER A 256 7.74 -31.43 -28.21
CA SER A 256 8.54 -30.28 -27.78
C SER A 256 7.64 -29.27 -27.06
N GLU A 257 8.02 -28.93 -25.83
CA GLU A 257 7.39 -27.86 -25.07
C GLU A 257 8.06 -26.55 -25.46
N LEU A 258 7.32 -25.64 -26.08
CA LEU A 258 7.78 -24.29 -26.37
C LEU A 258 7.41 -23.39 -25.19
N ILE A 259 8.43 -22.83 -24.54
CA ILE A 259 8.23 -21.77 -23.55
C ILE A 259 7.88 -20.50 -24.31
N LEU A 260 6.66 -19.98 -24.15
CA LEU A 260 6.26 -18.74 -24.80
C LEU A 260 6.89 -17.55 -24.09
N TYR A 261 6.81 -17.55 -22.77
CA TYR A 261 7.43 -16.57 -21.89
C TYR A 261 7.63 -17.18 -20.50
N GLU A 262 8.69 -16.75 -19.85
CA GLU A 262 8.96 -17.12 -18.46
C GLU A 262 7.99 -16.40 -17.51
N ALA A 263 7.89 -16.90 -16.28
CA ALA A 263 7.16 -16.19 -15.24
C ALA A 263 7.80 -14.82 -14.99
N LEU A 264 6.97 -13.80 -14.78
CA LEU A 264 7.38 -12.44 -14.45
C LEU A 264 7.09 -12.19 -12.97
N ALA A 265 8.07 -11.66 -12.23
CA ALA A 265 7.85 -11.22 -10.86
C ALA A 265 7.09 -9.90 -10.82
N ASP A 266 6.45 -9.61 -9.69
CA ASP A 266 5.87 -8.28 -9.47
C ASP A 266 6.94 -7.21 -9.60
N SER A 267 6.55 -6.00 -10.00
CA SER A 267 7.48 -4.92 -10.27
C SER A 267 7.04 -3.64 -9.57
N ILE A 268 8.01 -2.91 -9.01
CA ILE A 268 7.86 -1.52 -8.61
C ILE A 268 8.65 -0.67 -9.61
N LEU A 269 8.07 0.44 -10.03
CA LEU A 269 8.74 1.53 -10.71
C LEU A 269 8.71 2.75 -9.80
N LEU A 270 9.87 3.25 -9.43
CA LEU A 270 10.04 4.59 -8.86
C LEU A 270 10.48 5.52 -9.98
N CYS A 271 9.74 6.60 -10.22
CA CYS A 271 10.07 7.52 -11.29
C CYS A 271 11.20 8.47 -10.88
N PRO A 272 12.00 9.00 -11.84
CA PRO A 272 13.19 9.79 -11.54
C PRO A 272 12.96 10.95 -10.57
N ARG A 273 11.75 11.53 -10.55
CA ARG A 273 11.34 12.62 -9.65
C ARG A 273 11.52 12.29 -8.17
N VAL A 274 11.30 11.04 -7.77
CA VAL A 274 11.46 10.60 -6.37
C VAL A 274 12.85 10.03 -6.09
N LEU A 275 13.79 10.17 -7.03
CA LEU A 275 15.16 9.67 -6.94
C LEU A 275 16.21 10.78 -7.08
N THR A 276 15.76 12.02 -7.28
CA THR A 276 16.60 13.21 -7.25
C THR A 276 16.71 13.75 -5.84
N THR A 277 17.84 14.36 -5.50
CA THR A 277 18.01 15.07 -4.23
C THR A 277 16.86 16.04 -4.02
N ALA A 278 16.35 16.06 -2.79
CA ALA A 278 15.21 16.87 -2.41
C ALA A 278 15.40 18.36 -2.76
N ASP A 279 14.35 18.97 -3.31
CA ASP A 279 14.22 20.40 -3.55
C ASP A 279 13.90 21.12 -2.21
N GLU A 280 13.89 22.47 -2.18
CA GLU A 280 13.66 23.26 -0.95
C GLU A 280 12.38 22.88 -0.17
N ASP A 281 11.39 22.28 -0.85
CA ASP A 281 10.08 21.90 -0.30
C ASP A 281 9.86 20.39 -0.15
N THR A 282 10.88 19.57 -0.36
CA THR A 282 10.76 18.10 -0.23
C THR A 282 11.81 17.54 0.71
N TYR A 283 11.61 16.31 1.19
CA TYR A 283 12.57 15.58 2.00
C TYR A 283 12.92 14.30 1.26
N SER A 284 14.18 13.88 1.27
CA SER A 284 14.57 12.63 0.59
C SER A 284 14.28 11.43 1.50
N LEU A 285 14.68 11.56 2.76
CA LEU A 285 14.62 10.50 3.78
C LEU A 285 13.86 10.97 5.02
N LEU A 286 13.40 10.03 5.86
CA LEU A 286 12.73 10.32 7.14
C LEU A 286 13.60 11.18 8.06
N LYS A 287 14.91 10.91 8.10
CA LYS A 287 15.87 11.68 8.91
C LYS A 287 15.98 13.16 8.49
N ASP A 288 15.55 13.51 7.27
CA ASP A 288 15.59 14.86 6.75
C ASP A 288 14.32 15.66 7.11
N VAL A 289 13.27 14.98 7.59
CA VAL A 289 12.00 15.59 7.97
C VAL A 289 12.18 16.38 9.27
N PRO A 290 11.84 17.68 9.31
CA PRO A 290 12.07 18.52 10.47
C PRO A 290 10.96 18.37 11.53
N TYR A 291 11.31 18.76 12.76
CA TYR A 291 10.32 19.00 13.80
C TYR A 291 9.40 20.17 13.44
N VAL A 292 8.11 20.02 13.72
CA VAL A 292 7.04 20.98 13.51
C VAL A 292 6.34 21.11 14.84
N LYS A 293 6.31 22.33 15.38
CA LYS A 293 5.66 22.60 16.66
C LYS A 293 4.16 22.24 16.61
N PRO A 294 3.58 21.69 17.70
CA PRO A 294 2.13 21.69 17.90
C PRO A 294 1.51 23.06 17.62
N ASP A 295 0.30 23.06 17.08
CA ASP A 295 -0.48 24.25 16.67
C ASP A 295 0.09 25.04 15.48
N SER A 296 1.18 24.55 14.87
CA SER A 296 1.68 25.15 13.64
C SER A 296 0.69 24.93 12.50
N THR A 297 0.18 26.03 11.94
CA THR A 297 -0.69 25.99 10.76
C THR A 297 0.09 25.98 9.44
N THR A 298 1.42 25.98 9.49
CA THR A 298 2.26 26.17 8.30
C THR A 298 2.63 24.88 7.59
N LYS A 299 2.50 23.72 8.24
CA LYS A 299 2.87 22.41 7.67
C LYS A 299 1.82 21.36 8.02
N GLN A 300 1.29 20.70 7.00
CA GLN A 300 0.41 19.53 7.10
C GLN A 300 1.23 18.25 6.92
N LEU A 301 0.70 17.12 7.37
CA LEU A 301 1.39 15.82 7.27
C LEU A 301 1.82 15.46 5.84
N SER A 302 1.01 15.81 4.83
CA SER A 302 1.33 15.59 3.41
C SER A 302 2.54 16.36 2.91
N GLN A 303 2.88 17.47 3.56
CA GLN A 303 4.06 18.27 3.26
C GLN A 303 5.30 17.76 4.01
N LEU A 304 5.16 16.70 4.81
CA LEU A 304 6.24 16.06 5.58
C LEU A 304 6.61 14.68 5.02
N LEU A 305 5.90 14.18 4.02
CA LEU A 305 6.21 12.90 3.39
C LEU A 305 7.56 12.98 2.66
N PRO A 306 8.56 12.15 3.03
CA PRO A 306 9.80 12.08 2.27
C PRO A 306 9.59 11.30 0.96
N GLN A 307 10.50 11.48 0.00
CA GLN A 307 10.52 10.72 -1.25
C GLN A 307 10.63 9.21 -0.98
N SER A 308 11.34 8.80 0.07
CA SER A 308 11.43 7.39 0.50
C SER A 308 10.07 6.74 0.82
N ALA A 309 9.05 7.53 1.19
CA ALA A 309 7.70 7.04 1.42
C ALA A 309 7.04 6.48 0.14
N ASN A 310 7.53 6.83 -1.05
CA ASN A 310 7.03 6.26 -2.31
C ASN A 310 7.39 4.78 -2.44
N LEU A 311 8.57 4.33 -1.97
CA LEU A 311 8.87 2.89 -1.93
C LEU A 311 7.93 2.15 -0.99
N PHE A 312 7.64 2.74 0.18
CA PHE A 312 6.67 2.20 1.13
C PHE A 312 5.26 2.11 0.51
N HIS A 313 4.78 3.18 -0.12
CA HIS A 313 3.51 3.22 -0.85
C HIS A 313 3.41 2.08 -1.86
N GLU A 314 4.38 1.98 -2.79
CA GLU A 314 4.34 0.96 -3.85
C GLU A 314 4.49 -0.46 -3.31
N LEU A 315 5.21 -0.64 -2.20
CA LEU A 315 5.33 -1.94 -1.55
C LEU A 315 3.99 -2.45 -1.02
N ILE A 316 3.11 -1.57 -0.53
CA ILE A 316 1.76 -1.95 -0.09
C ILE A 316 0.96 -2.54 -1.25
N HIS A 317 1.05 -1.96 -2.45
CA HIS A 317 0.43 -2.56 -3.63
C HIS A 317 0.98 -3.96 -3.90
N VAL A 318 2.31 -4.11 -3.92
CA VAL A 318 2.98 -5.39 -4.23
C VAL A 318 2.54 -6.49 -3.26
N VAL A 319 2.60 -6.25 -1.96
CA VAL A 319 2.28 -7.29 -0.97
C VAL A 319 0.79 -7.63 -0.93
N THR A 320 -0.07 -6.82 -1.55
CA THR A 320 -1.52 -7.04 -1.56
C THR A 320 -2.11 -7.42 -2.92
N PHE A 321 -1.31 -7.46 -4.01
CA PHE A 321 -1.80 -7.77 -5.36
C PHE A 321 -2.55 -9.09 -5.47
N TRP A 322 -2.01 -10.12 -4.84
CA TRP A 322 -2.46 -11.51 -4.99
C TRP A 322 -3.40 -11.96 -3.87
N ARG A 323 -3.99 -11.01 -3.14
CA ARG A 323 -5.06 -11.33 -2.19
C ARG A 323 -6.29 -11.79 -2.96
N GLU A 324 -6.88 -12.90 -2.50
CA GLU A 324 -8.01 -13.53 -3.17
C GLU A 324 -9.17 -12.54 -3.34
N GLU A 325 -9.76 -12.55 -4.53
CA GLU A 325 -11.09 -11.98 -4.76
C GLU A 325 -12.10 -12.78 -3.94
N THR A 326 -12.59 -12.23 -2.83
CA THR A 326 -13.77 -12.84 -2.20
C THR A 326 -15.00 -12.47 -3.02
N GLU A 327 -15.72 -13.48 -3.51
CA GLU A 327 -16.97 -13.31 -4.25
C GLU A 327 -18.05 -12.75 -3.31
N THR A 328 -18.19 -11.42 -3.26
CA THR A 328 -19.42 -10.79 -2.79
C THR A 328 -20.21 -10.30 -4.00
N THR A 329 -21.45 -10.74 -4.08
CA THR A 329 -22.35 -10.65 -5.23
C THR A 329 -22.43 -9.25 -5.88
N SER A 330 -22.44 -9.25 -7.22
CA SER A 330 -22.77 -8.16 -8.17
C SER A 330 -21.78 -7.01 -8.42
N SER A 331 -20.68 -6.90 -7.67
CA SER A 331 -19.54 -6.06 -8.06
C SER A 331 -18.27 -6.71 -7.55
N LYS A 332 -17.46 -7.31 -8.43
CA LYS A 332 -16.14 -7.85 -8.10
C LYS A 332 -15.23 -6.72 -7.59
N ARG A 333 -15.36 -6.36 -6.32
CA ARG A 333 -14.35 -5.59 -5.60
C ARG A 333 -13.29 -6.59 -5.19
N LEU A 334 -12.03 -6.27 -5.48
CA LEU A 334 -10.87 -6.96 -4.93
C LEU A 334 -10.85 -6.70 -3.41
N LEU A 335 -11.71 -7.38 -2.66
CA LEU A 335 -11.81 -7.23 -1.21
C LEU A 335 -10.47 -7.64 -0.60
N GLY A 336 -9.67 -6.63 -0.24
CA GLY A 336 -8.36 -6.80 0.38
C GLY A 336 -7.16 -6.33 -0.44
N ARG A 337 -7.27 -6.11 -1.76
CA ARG A 337 -6.17 -5.49 -2.52
C ARG A 337 -6.17 -3.98 -2.25
N ALA A 338 -5.03 -3.46 -1.79
CA ALA A 338 -4.88 -2.03 -1.62
C ALA A 338 -4.72 -1.35 -2.98
N SER A 339 -5.43 -0.24 -3.18
CA SER A 339 -5.53 0.53 -4.42
C SER A 339 -5.43 2.03 -4.15
N ASP A 340 -5.26 2.81 -5.22
CA ASP A 340 -5.19 4.28 -5.16
C ASP A 340 -6.57 4.91 -5.29
N PHE A 341 -7.31 4.99 -4.19
CA PHE A 341 -8.60 5.67 -4.20
C PHE A 341 -8.46 7.18 -4.10
N GLN A 342 -7.59 7.66 -3.19
CA GLN A 342 -7.33 9.07 -2.94
C GLN A 342 -5.87 9.25 -2.50
N TYR A 343 -5.25 10.33 -2.96
CA TYR A 343 -3.89 10.74 -2.56
C TYR A 343 -3.89 11.98 -1.65
N ASP A 344 -4.84 12.89 -1.85
CA ASP A 344 -4.96 14.08 -1.03
C ASP A 344 -5.27 13.70 0.43
N LEU A 345 -4.56 14.31 1.37
CA LEU A 345 -4.67 14.03 2.80
C LEU A 345 -6.11 14.22 3.31
N TRP A 346 -6.78 15.30 2.91
CA TRP A 346 -8.15 15.57 3.35
C TRP A 346 -9.13 14.57 2.76
N GLU A 347 -8.97 14.20 1.50
CA GLU A 347 -9.78 13.13 0.92
C GLU A 347 -9.50 11.77 1.58
N CYS A 348 -8.26 11.45 1.97
CA CYS A 348 -7.94 10.24 2.74
C CYS A 348 -8.62 10.22 4.12
N LEU A 349 -8.54 11.33 4.87
CA LEU A 349 -9.24 11.48 6.16
C LEU A 349 -10.77 11.38 5.98
N LYS A 350 -11.29 11.95 4.89
CA LYS A 350 -12.70 11.87 4.55
C LYS A 350 -13.14 10.45 4.20
N LEU A 351 -12.32 9.68 3.47
CA LEU A 351 -12.57 8.25 3.24
C LEU A 351 -12.71 7.49 4.56
N ALA A 352 -11.90 7.85 5.57
CA ALA A 352 -11.97 7.22 6.88
C ALA A 352 -13.19 7.64 7.72
N SER A 353 -13.62 8.90 7.59
CA SER A 353 -14.79 9.44 8.32
C SER A 353 -16.15 9.05 7.72
N THR A 354 -16.20 8.62 6.45
CA THR A 354 -17.47 8.35 5.76
C THR A 354 -17.94 6.92 6.05
N PRO A 355 -19.12 6.73 6.68
CA PRO A 355 -19.68 5.40 6.93
C PRO A 355 -20.17 4.78 5.61
N THR A 356 -19.27 4.16 4.86
CA THR A 356 -19.64 3.30 3.73
C THR A 356 -19.60 1.84 4.16
N THR A 357 -20.49 1.03 3.59
CA THR A 357 -20.73 -0.37 4.01
C THR A 357 -19.50 -1.28 3.91
N TYR A 358 -18.43 -0.85 3.24
CA TYR A 358 -17.11 -1.48 3.19
C TYR A 358 -16.04 -0.40 2.97
N GLY A 359 -15.67 0.31 4.05
CA GLY A 359 -14.78 1.48 4.03
C GLY A 359 -13.62 1.36 3.04
N THR A 360 -13.44 2.36 2.19
CA THR A 360 -12.34 2.42 1.22
C THR A 360 -11.00 2.75 1.86
N ALA A 361 -10.99 3.35 3.06
CA ALA A 361 -9.75 3.72 3.76
C ALA A 361 -8.83 2.51 4.08
N PRO A 362 -9.33 1.38 4.63
CA PRO A 362 -8.54 0.15 4.83
C PRO A 362 -7.93 -0.46 3.58
N ILE A 363 -8.38 -0.07 2.38
CA ILE A 363 -7.85 -0.53 1.09
C ILE A 363 -7.27 0.62 0.26
N ASN A 364 -7.11 1.81 0.83
CA ASN A 364 -6.45 2.95 0.18
C ASN A 364 -4.99 2.98 0.59
N VAL A 365 -4.06 2.81 -0.35
CA VAL A 365 -2.62 2.75 -0.04
C VAL A 365 -2.15 4.03 0.66
N GLU A 366 -2.56 5.19 0.17
CA GLU A 366 -2.10 6.46 0.75
C GLU A 366 -2.56 6.65 2.20
N SER A 367 -3.69 6.08 2.60
CA SER A 367 -4.13 6.07 4.00
C SER A 367 -3.13 5.35 4.91
N TYR A 368 -2.50 4.27 4.44
CA TYR A 368 -1.42 3.60 5.19
C TYR A 368 -0.16 4.46 5.23
N THR A 369 0.18 5.16 4.16
CA THR A 369 1.32 6.10 4.09
C THR A 369 1.19 7.20 5.14
N TYR A 370 0.03 7.86 5.20
CA TYR A 370 -0.23 8.88 6.22
C TYR A 370 -0.27 8.30 7.64
N PHE A 371 -0.91 7.15 7.83
CA PHE A 371 -0.92 6.48 9.14
C PHE A 371 0.50 6.18 9.64
N ALA A 372 1.33 5.57 8.79
CA ALA A 372 2.69 5.19 9.15
C ALA A 372 3.55 6.43 9.44
N MET A 373 3.42 7.48 8.64
CA MET A 373 4.12 8.74 8.84
C MET A 373 3.69 9.43 10.14
N ALA A 374 2.39 9.52 10.41
CA ALA A 374 1.86 10.13 11.64
C ALA A 374 2.38 9.40 12.90
N TRP A 375 2.38 8.07 12.86
CA TRP A 375 2.91 7.27 13.96
C TRP A 375 4.42 7.41 14.13
N TRP A 376 5.18 7.35 13.04
CA TRP A 376 6.63 7.58 13.08
C TRP A 376 6.95 8.94 13.68
N TYR A 377 6.25 9.99 13.26
CA TYR A 377 6.49 11.35 13.73
C TYR A 377 6.24 11.50 15.23
N TYR A 378 5.13 10.93 15.73
CA TYR A 378 4.79 10.90 17.15
C TYR A 378 5.87 10.20 17.99
N ARG A 379 6.39 9.06 17.49
CA ARG A 379 7.38 8.25 18.19
C ARG A 379 8.82 8.74 18.03
N ASN A 380 9.09 9.62 17.09
CA ASN A 380 10.45 10.08 16.81
C ASN A 380 10.99 10.93 17.97
N ASP A 381 12.26 10.71 18.35
CA ASP A 381 12.92 11.53 19.36
C ASP A 381 13.38 12.86 18.73
N TRP A 382 12.67 13.93 19.09
CA TRP A 382 12.94 15.28 18.63
C TRP A 382 13.91 16.04 19.53
N SER A 383 14.87 15.36 20.16
CA SER A 383 15.87 15.95 21.05
C SER A 383 15.26 16.68 22.24
N GLY A 384 14.26 16.05 22.87
CA GLY A 384 13.56 16.57 24.04
C GLY A 384 12.46 17.60 23.76
N GLN A 385 12.04 17.76 22.49
CA GLN A 385 10.78 18.44 22.18
C GLN A 385 9.57 17.55 22.51
N GLU A 386 8.42 18.17 22.67
CA GLU A 386 7.15 17.48 22.93
C GLU A 386 6.74 16.61 21.72
N PRO A 387 6.16 15.41 21.95
CA PRO A 387 5.57 14.60 20.90
C PRO A 387 4.47 15.35 20.15
N VAL A 388 4.36 15.10 18.85
CA VAL A 388 3.37 15.76 17.98
C VAL A 388 2.53 14.69 17.31
N ALA A 389 1.22 14.83 17.41
CA ALA A 389 0.28 13.97 16.71
C ALA A 389 -0.30 14.69 15.50
N PHE A 390 -0.65 13.91 14.46
CA PHE A 390 -1.37 14.40 13.29
C PHE A 390 -2.71 13.70 13.19
N TYR A 391 -3.66 13.98 14.08
CA TYR A 391 -4.97 13.28 14.07
C TYR A 391 -5.82 13.68 12.87
N TYR A 392 -5.82 14.96 12.52
CA TYR A 392 -6.56 15.50 11.37
C TYR A 392 -5.63 16.03 10.29
N GLY A 393 -4.43 15.45 10.19
CA GLY A 393 -3.41 15.89 9.22
C GLY A 393 -2.69 17.19 9.59
N LEU A 394 -3.05 17.82 10.71
CA LEU A 394 -2.40 19.00 11.28
C LEU A 394 -1.64 18.64 12.56
N PRO A 395 -0.53 19.34 12.88
CA PRO A 395 0.26 19.07 14.07
C PRO A 395 -0.48 19.53 15.33
N GLU A 396 -0.72 18.60 16.24
CA GLU A 396 -1.47 18.80 17.47
C GLU A 396 -0.69 18.29 18.67
N GLU A 397 -0.93 18.91 19.82
CA GLU A 397 -0.42 18.44 21.11
C GLU A 397 -1.10 17.12 21.49
N VAL A 398 -0.34 16.22 22.10
CA VAL A 398 -0.89 14.96 22.63
C VAL A 398 -1.54 15.23 23.97
N ILE A 399 -2.85 15.46 23.94
CA ILE A 399 -3.63 15.62 25.17
C ILE A 399 -4.01 14.25 25.71
N TRP A 400 -3.29 13.81 26.74
CA TRP A 400 -3.70 12.71 27.60
C TRP A 400 -4.69 13.26 28.63
N PRO A 401 -5.92 12.72 28.75
CA PRO A 401 -6.75 13.04 29.89
C PRO A 401 -6.03 12.48 31.12
N GLU A 402 -5.26 13.32 31.81
CA GLU A 402 -4.81 13.02 33.16
C GLU A 402 -6.08 12.62 33.92
N SER A 403 -6.05 11.41 34.50
CA SER A 403 -7.14 10.82 35.27
C SER A 403 -7.91 11.95 35.95
N GLU A 404 -9.18 12.16 35.56
CA GLU A 404 -10.01 13.16 36.21
C GLU A 404 -9.74 13.00 37.71
N PRO A 405 -9.32 14.08 38.41
CA PRO A 405 -8.99 13.95 39.82
C PRO A 405 -10.16 13.23 40.43
N GLU A 406 -9.91 12.02 40.98
CA GLU A 406 -10.95 11.22 41.62
C GLU A 406 -11.75 12.21 42.41
N SER A 407 -12.99 12.48 41.97
CA SER A 407 -13.81 13.42 42.69
C SER A 407 -13.88 12.79 44.06
N ASP A 408 -13.24 13.42 45.04
CA ASP A 408 -13.36 13.09 46.45
C ASP A 408 -14.85 13.26 46.74
N ASP A 409 -15.63 12.26 46.37
CA ASP A 409 -17.05 12.12 46.65
C ASP A 409 -17.11 11.65 48.11
N ASP A 410 -16.57 12.51 48.97
CA ASP A 410 -16.79 12.55 50.39
C ASP A 410 -18.26 12.88 50.60
N GLY A 411 -19.09 11.86 50.44
CA GLY A 411 -20.36 11.66 51.14
C GLY A 411 -21.23 12.91 51.33
N GLY A 412 -22.03 13.22 50.31
CA GLY A 412 -23.13 14.18 50.43
C GLY A 412 -24.47 13.55 50.07
N GLY A 413 -24.97 12.62 50.89
CA GLY A 413 -26.31 12.05 50.73
C GLY A 413 -27.39 13.12 50.64
N GLY A 414 -28.02 13.23 49.48
CA GLY A 414 -29.15 14.10 49.20
C GLY A 414 -30.08 13.39 48.22
N ASP A 415 -31.11 12.75 48.79
CA ASP A 415 -32.24 12.12 48.11
C ASP A 415 -33.20 13.23 47.63
N ASP A 416 -33.19 13.57 46.35
CA ASP A 416 -34.27 14.34 45.72
C ASP A 416 -34.69 13.77 44.37
N GLY A 417 -35.75 12.96 44.43
CA GLY A 417 -36.41 12.38 43.27
C GLY A 417 -36.94 13.40 42.28
N TYR A 418 -36.63 13.15 41.00
CA TYR A 418 -37.36 13.57 39.81
C TYR A 418 -37.33 12.37 38.87
N GLY A 419 -38.44 11.73 38.50
CA GLY A 419 -39.64 12.34 37.93
C GLY A 419 -39.53 12.20 36.41
N GLY A 420 -39.82 11.00 35.90
CA GLY A 420 -39.75 10.68 34.47
C GLY A 420 -40.78 11.45 33.65
N ASP A 421 -40.39 11.79 32.43
CA ASP A 421 -41.33 12.16 31.37
C ASP A 421 -40.74 11.66 30.03
N ASP A 422 -41.39 10.64 29.51
CA ASP A 422 -41.16 9.90 28.29
C ASP A 422 -42.02 10.50 27.17
N GLY A 423 -41.40 11.36 26.36
CA GLY A 423 -42.11 12.05 25.27
C GLY A 423 -41.21 12.34 24.07
N TYR A 424 -40.91 11.31 23.27
CA TYR A 424 -40.50 11.51 21.87
C TYR A 424 -41.52 10.85 20.96
N GLY A 425 -42.28 11.71 20.28
CA GLY A 425 -43.27 11.35 19.27
C GLY A 425 -42.59 10.96 17.95
N ASP A 426 -43.11 9.88 17.39
CA ASP A 426 -42.93 9.49 16.00
C ASP A 426 -43.69 10.46 15.09
N ASP A 427 -42.96 11.22 14.27
CA ASP A 427 -43.51 11.87 13.08
C ASP A 427 -42.46 11.78 11.96
N TYR A 428 -42.47 10.66 11.21
CA TYR A 428 -41.89 10.62 9.87
C TYR A 428 -43.00 10.36 8.85
N VAL A 429 -43.35 11.45 8.19
CA VAL A 429 -44.30 11.59 7.11
C VAL A 429 -43.80 10.84 5.88
N GLY A 430 -44.60 9.89 5.39
CA GLY A 430 -44.47 9.37 4.04
C GLY A 430 -44.97 10.40 3.03
N SER A 431 -44.16 10.67 1.99
CA SER A 431 -44.65 11.25 0.75
C SER A 431 -44.31 10.34 -0.41
N ASP A 432 -45.35 9.73 -0.95
CA ASP A 432 -45.38 9.22 -2.31
C ASP A 432 -45.05 10.35 -3.30
N GLY A 433 -44.33 10.00 -4.35
CA GLY A 433 -43.99 10.90 -5.45
C GLY A 433 -43.59 10.08 -6.68
N ASP A 434 -44.61 9.65 -7.41
CA ASP A 434 -44.53 9.13 -8.78
C ASP A 434 -43.92 10.15 -9.77
N ASP A 435 -43.54 9.61 -10.94
CA ASP A 435 -43.31 10.23 -12.25
C ASP A 435 -41.89 10.72 -12.63
N ALA A 436 -41.16 9.89 -13.38
CA ALA A 436 -40.82 10.07 -14.82
C ALA A 436 -39.79 9.05 -15.31
#